data_AF-A0A369B0N2-F1
#
_entry.id   AF-A0A369B0N2-F1
#
_cell.length_a   1.000
_cell.length_b   1.000
_cell.length_c   1.000
_cell.angle_alpha   90.00
_cell.angle_beta   90.00
_cell.angle_gamma   90.00
#
_symmetry.space_group_name_H-M   'P 1'
#
loop_
_entity.id
_entity.type
_entity.pdbx_description
1 polymer ?
#
loop_
_entity_poly.entity_id
_entity_poly.type
_entity_poly.pdbx_seq_one_letter_code
_entity_poly.pdbx_strand_id
1 'polypeptide(L)'
;MKKKGIWLTLVVLVILVIGATMTPKKAKKEVSEPVFWVLSDTHLITTDLYESGEEFERIKLTSAGKELEYQEDSLRALVDLALEEKPTGIIITGDLTLNGERKSAEKLAEILSPLKKAEINYYVIPGNHDIHDGWAREFKKDSAVKTTQISPKNFEDIFSWSYENSSQKDEHSLSYSVAVNDQLQFLMLDTNIYGKQPGTTVPQTKGELKKETFSWVEEQLLTGKEKGVETIVFMHHNLLQHNDLISTGFVIEENETLKMLLSKYKVPLVFSGHTHAQSIKTDKKDNITEIVTASYSISEQIYGEVKFNQDTISYEKKRVDVDKWAKETGETDKNLLNYQQFTKDLFIEDGKRMAYVQLIESGFYDEKKLDAMADFVGEANWRYFTGNQLQNKDDIEALKNSNGYRLIKKESPFLLEYMDSIVEIDNHDNNQIELTCIK
;
A
#
# COMPACT_ATOMS: atom_id res chain seq x y z
N MET A 1 -105.02 -21.48 32.67
CA MET A 1 -104.43 -22.21 31.53
C MET A 1 -102.95 -21.88 31.43
N LYS A 2 -102.11 -22.94 31.46
CA LYS A 2 -100.76 -23.12 30.91
C LYS A 2 -99.69 -22.00 31.01
N LYS A 3 -98.68 -22.30 31.85
CA LYS A 3 -97.21 -22.25 31.64
C LYS A 3 -96.70 -21.54 30.37
N LYS A 4 -95.64 -20.72 30.51
CA LYS A 4 -94.21 -21.11 30.34
C LYS A 4 -93.32 -19.87 30.36
N GLY A 5 -92.24 -19.93 31.16
CA GLY A 5 -91.10 -19.04 31.02
C GLY A 5 -90.21 -19.46 29.83
N ILE A 6 -89.42 -18.51 29.34
CA ILE A 6 -88.25 -18.76 28.49
C ILE A 6 -87.13 -17.85 29.00
N TRP A 7 -86.10 -18.50 29.54
CA TRP A 7 -84.74 -18.01 29.71
C TRP A 7 -84.12 -17.72 28.34
N LEU A 8 -83.37 -16.63 28.19
CA LEU A 8 -82.31 -16.54 27.17
C LEU A 8 -81.07 -15.84 27.75
N THR A 9 -80.18 -16.70 28.24
CA THR A 9 -78.73 -16.70 28.24
C THR A 9 -77.98 -15.41 27.82
N LEU A 10 -77.27 -14.82 28.79
CA LEU A 10 -76.19 -13.87 28.60
C LEU A 10 -74.95 -14.62 28.07
N VAL A 11 -74.48 -14.30 26.87
CA VAL A 11 -73.18 -14.76 26.35
C VAL A 11 -72.12 -13.73 26.75
N VAL A 12 -71.29 -14.07 27.73
CA VAL A 12 -70.07 -13.32 28.07
C VAL A 12 -68.94 -13.85 27.19
N LEU A 13 -68.48 -13.05 26.24
CA LEU A 13 -67.32 -13.33 25.40
C LEU A 13 -66.05 -12.89 26.15
N VAL A 14 -65.30 -13.84 26.74
CA VAL A 14 -63.98 -13.58 27.31
C VAL A 14 -62.96 -13.71 26.18
N ILE A 15 -62.45 -12.57 25.69
CA ILE A 15 -61.31 -12.53 24.78
C ILE A 15 -60.03 -12.47 25.65
N LEU A 16 -59.34 -13.61 25.75
CA LEU A 16 -57.99 -13.71 26.27
C LEU A 16 -57.00 -13.19 25.21
N VAL A 17 -56.60 -11.92 25.34
CA VAL A 17 -55.47 -11.37 24.58
C VAL A 17 -54.19 -11.84 25.27
N ILE A 18 -53.57 -12.89 24.73
CA ILE A 18 -52.21 -13.30 25.08
C ILE A 18 -51.28 -12.22 24.52
N GLY A 19 -50.83 -11.32 25.39
CA GLY A 19 -49.78 -10.36 25.08
C GLY A 19 -48.44 -11.09 24.94
N ALA A 20 -48.15 -11.58 23.75
CA ALA A 20 -46.78 -11.91 23.37
C ALA A 20 -45.99 -10.62 23.28
N THR A 21 -45.16 -10.33 24.29
CA THR A 21 -44.14 -9.29 24.22
C THR A 21 -43.10 -9.71 23.18
N MET A 22 -43.36 -9.39 21.91
CA MET A 22 -42.33 -9.41 20.88
C MET A 22 -41.37 -8.28 21.22
N THR A 23 -40.24 -8.61 21.83
CA THR A 23 -39.08 -7.74 21.83
C THR A 23 -38.76 -7.41 20.37
N PRO A 24 -38.67 -6.14 19.98
CA PRO A 24 -38.27 -5.81 18.62
C PRO A 24 -36.86 -6.35 18.43
N LYS A 25 -36.71 -7.36 17.55
CA LYS A 25 -35.41 -7.67 16.96
C LYS A 25 -34.90 -6.36 16.39
N LYS A 26 -33.84 -5.79 16.98
CA LYS A 26 -33.05 -4.74 16.33
C LYS A 26 -32.80 -5.24 14.91
N ALA A 27 -33.40 -4.58 13.92
CA ALA A 27 -33.01 -4.80 12.54
C ALA A 27 -31.49 -4.61 12.51
N LYS A 28 -30.74 -5.64 12.13
CA LYS A 28 -29.32 -5.47 11.81
C LYS A 28 -29.31 -4.39 10.74
N LYS A 29 -28.82 -3.20 11.10
CA LYS A 29 -28.54 -2.14 10.13
C LYS A 29 -27.64 -2.81 9.09
N GLU A 30 -28.06 -2.80 7.83
CA GLU A 30 -27.24 -3.28 6.73
C GLU A 30 -25.99 -2.40 6.73
N VAL A 31 -24.90 -2.93 7.28
CA VAL A 31 -23.61 -2.24 7.27
C VAL A 31 -23.14 -2.38 5.83
N SER A 32 -23.00 -1.26 5.13
CA SER A 32 -22.37 -1.26 3.81
C SER A 32 -21.00 -1.88 3.94
N GLU A 33 -20.74 -2.99 3.25
CA GLU A 33 -19.43 -3.68 3.22
C GLU A 33 -18.41 -2.70 2.64
N PRO A 34 -17.50 -2.14 3.46
CA PRO A 34 -16.66 -1.07 2.97
C PRO A 34 -15.58 -1.64 2.04
N VAL A 35 -15.27 -0.85 1.01
CA VAL A 35 -14.25 -1.16 0.01
C VAL A 35 -13.17 -0.10 0.09
N PHE A 36 -11.93 -0.51 0.30
CA PHE A 36 -10.79 0.40 0.35
C PHE A 36 -9.79 0.08 -0.75
N TRP A 37 -9.17 1.12 -1.30
CA TRP A 37 -7.99 0.96 -2.16
C TRP A 37 -6.74 1.27 -1.36
N VAL A 38 -5.78 0.36 -1.35
CA VAL A 38 -4.51 0.50 -0.64
C VAL A 38 -3.40 0.70 -1.66
N LEU A 39 -2.65 1.78 -1.50
CA LEU A 39 -1.50 2.15 -2.31
C LEU A 39 -0.30 2.36 -1.40
N SER A 40 0.89 2.31 -1.99
CA SER A 40 2.12 2.69 -1.32
C SER A 40 3.07 3.38 -2.27
N ASP A 41 3.99 4.18 -1.73
CA ASP A 41 5.19 4.63 -2.43
C ASP A 41 4.85 5.36 -3.74
N THR A 42 4.05 6.43 -3.66
CA THR A 42 3.73 7.27 -4.82
C THR A 42 4.94 8.07 -5.29
N HIS A 43 5.91 8.34 -4.40
CA HIS A 43 7.19 9.01 -4.69
C HIS A 43 7.03 10.25 -5.58
N LEU A 44 5.99 11.05 -5.34
CA LEU A 44 5.66 12.16 -6.23
C LEU A 44 6.77 13.22 -6.20
N ILE A 45 7.26 13.60 -7.37
CA ILE A 45 7.95 14.86 -7.63
C ILE A 45 7.08 15.71 -8.55
N THR A 46 6.60 16.86 -8.06
CA THR A 46 5.74 17.72 -8.89
C THR A 46 6.51 18.35 -10.05
N THR A 47 5.81 18.55 -11.16
CA THR A 47 6.29 19.29 -12.34
C THR A 47 6.79 20.71 -12.02
N ASP A 48 6.33 21.31 -10.91
CA ASP A 48 6.82 22.61 -10.42
C ASP A 48 8.25 22.57 -9.83
N LEU A 49 8.84 21.39 -9.69
CA LEU A 49 10.16 21.16 -9.09
C LEU A 49 11.20 20.63 -10.07
N TYR A 50 10.90 20.52 -11.35
CA TYR A 50 11.89 20.13 -12.33
C TYR A 50 11.74 20.85 -13.67
N GLU A 51 12.87 21.02 -14.34
CA GLU A 51 12.97 21.44 -15.73
C GLU A 51 13.67 20.33 -16.51
N SER A 52 13.29 20.11 -17.77
CA SER A 52 14.01 19.17 -18.63
C SER A 52 15.48 19.60 -18.75
N GLY A 53 16.39 18.70 -18.39
CA GLY A 53 17.82 18.99 -18.33
C GLY A 53 18.62 17.84 -17.71
N GLU A 54 19.94 17.99 -17.70
CA GLU A 54 20.89 16.94 -17.33
C GLU A 54 20.64 16.41 -15.92
N GLU A 55 20.31 17.29 -14.97
CA GLU A 55 20.08 16.88 -13.58
C GLU A 55 18.78 16.12 -13.39
N PHE A 56 17.73 16.46 -14.14
CA PHE A 56 16.48 15.71 -14.10
C PHE A 56 16.63 14.34 -14.81
N GLU A 57 17.37 14.29 -15.92
CA GLU A 57 17.76 13.01 -16.52
C GLU A 57 18.56 12.15 -15.55
N ARG A 58 19.52 12.76 -14.83
CA ARG A 58 20.34 12.04 -13.85
C ARG A 58 19.49 11.41 -12.75
N ILE A 59 18.56 12.14 -12.15
CA ILE A 59 17.72 11.58 -11.07
C ILE A 59 16.80 10.47 -11.59
N LYS A 60 16.22 10.60 -12.81
CA LYS A 60 15.43 9.51 -13.42
C LYS A 60 16.23 8.21 -13.51
N LEU A 61 17.52 8.30 -13.85
CA LEU A 61 18.41 7.14 -13.98
C LEU A 61 18.89 6.55 -12.65
N THR A 62 18.69 7.25 -11.53
CA THR A 62 19.16 6.82 -10.20
C THR A 62 18.01 6.66 -9.21
N SER A 63 16.78 6.54 -9.69
CA SER A 63 15.57 6.42 -8.84
C SER A 63 15.00 5.00 -8.81
N ALA A 64 15.82 3.98 -9.06
CA ALA A 64 15.45 2.56 -8.92
C ALA A 64 14.15 2.19 -9.67
N GLY A 65 14.08 2.55 -10.95
CA GLY A 65 12.95 2.22 -11.83
C GLY A 65 11.65 3.02 -11.57
N LYS A 66 11.68 4.05 -10.72
CA LYS A 66 10.53 4.96 -10.53
C LYS A 66 10.31 5.82 -11.78
N GLU A 67 9.06 5.92 -12.21
CA GLU A 67 8.60 6.83 -13.26
C GLU A 67 8.37 8.22 -12.64
N LEU A 68 9.02 9.26 -13.17
CA LEU A 68 9.03 10.62 -12.57
C LEU A 68 8.41 11.72 -13.46
N GLU A 69 8.08 11.42 -14.71
CA GLU A 69 7.59 12.40 -15.68
C GLU A 69 6.07 12.58 -15.61
N TYR A 70 5.31 11.49 -15.55
CA TYR A 70 3.84 11.50 -15.67
C TYR A 70 3.12 11.08 -14.39
N GLN A 71 3.80 11.19 -13.24
CA GLN A 71 3.24 10.82 -11.94
C GLN A 71 1.94 11.58 -11.61
N GLU A 72 1.90 12.89 -11.89
CA GLU A 72 0.70 13.70 -11.64
C GLU A 72 -0.50 13.21 -12.47
N ASP A 73 -0.28 12.83 -13.72
CA ASP A 73 -1.33 12.33 -14.63
C ASP A 73 -1.81 10.95 -14.22
N SER A 74 -0.89 10.05 -13.88
CA SER A 74 -1.19 8.73 -13.32
C SER A 74 -2.03 8.82 -12.03
N LEU A 75 -1.66 9.72 -11.11
CA LEU A 75 -2.42 9.95 -9.88
C LEU A 75 -3.80 10.61 -10.14
N ARG A 76 -3.92 11.48 -11.15
CA ARG A 76 -5.24 11.99 -11.59
C ARG A 76 -6.10 10.86 -12.15
N ALA A 77 -5.53 9.93 -12.92
CA ALA A 77 -6.22 8.74 -13.41
C ALA A 77 -6.76 7.87 -12.26
N LEU A 78 -5.97 7.68 -11.20
CA LEU A 78 -6.43 7.00 -9.98
C LEU A 78 -7.63 7.72 -9.34
N VAL A 79 -7.56 9.05 -9.21
CA VAL A 79 -8.62 9.85 -8.59
C VAL A 79 -9.89 9.81 -9.45
N ASP A 80 -9.78 9.93 -10.76
CA ASP A 80 -10.93 9.84 -11.67
C ASP A 80 -11.58 8.46 -11.61
N LEU A 81 -10.78 7.38 -11.57
CA LEU A 81 -11.27 6.03 -11.38
C LEU A 81 -11.99 5.89 -10.02
N ALA A 82 -11.45 6.46 -8.95
CA ALA A 82 -12.08 6.44 -7.63
C ALA A 82 -13.41 7.21 -7.62
N LEU A 83 -13.51 8.33 -8.32
CA LEU A 83 -14.76 9.09 -8.45
C LEU A 83 -15.83 8.31 -9.21
N GLU A 84 -15.43 7.45 -10.16
CA GLU A 84 -16.31 6.55 -10.89
C GLU A 84 -16.77 5.36 -10.03
N GLU A 85 -15.82 4.60 -9.47
CA GLU A 85 -16.10 3.34 -8.75
C GLU A 85 -16.57 3.56 -7.31
N LYS A 86 -16.28 4.73 -6.72
CA LYS A 86 -16.70 5.17 -5.38
C LYS A 86 -16.35 4.18 -4.26
N PRO A 87 -15.07 3.84 -4.08
CA PRO A 87 -14.66 3.11 -2.88
C PRO A 87 -15.00 3.92 -1.62
N THR A 88 -15.09 3.25 -0.48
CA THR A 88 -15.26 3.89 0.84
C THR A 88 -14.09 4.83 1.15
N GLY A 89 -12.89 4.46 0.71
CA GLY A 89 -11.74 5.36 0.77
C GLY A 89 -10.48 4.78 0.16
N ILE A 90 -9.44 5.62 0.16
CA ILE A 90 -8.10 5.30 -0.31
C ILE A 90 -7.12 5.36 0.86
N ILE A 91 -6.14 4.47 0.90
CA ILE A 91 -5.10 4.41 1.91
C ILE A 91 -3.74 4.48 1.22
N ILE A 92 -2.83 5.34 1.69
CA ILE A 92 -1.46 5.45 1.19
C ILE A 92 -0.47 5.17 2.33
N THR A 93 0.26 4.06 2.23
CA THR A 93 1.15 3.54 3.29
C THR A 93 2.56 4.11 3.27
N GLY A 94 2.70 5.40 3.02
CA GLY A 94 4.00 6.08 3.07
C GLY A 94 4.69 6.28 1.73
N ASP A 95 5.79 7.02 1.80
CA ASP A 95 6.60 7.49 0.68
C ASP A 95 5.75 8.21 -0.37
N LEU A 96 5.06 9.23 0.12
CA LEU A 96 4.14 10.04 -0.69
C LEU A 96 4.91 10.89 -1.70
N THR A 97 6.07 11.38 -1.31
CA THR A 97 6.95 12.26 -2.08
C THR A 97 8.27 11.61 -2.43
N LEU A 98 8.94 12.07 -3.48
CA LEU A 98 10.20 11.47 -3.93
C LEU A 98 11.30 11.57 -2.86
N ASN A 99 11.52 12.76 -2.29
CA ASN A 99 12.48 12.99 -1.20
C ASN A 99 12.02 14.12 -0.25
N GLY A 100 10.74 14.14 0.11
CA GLY A 100 10.25 15.01 1.18
C GLY A 100 10.08 16.46 0.77
N GLU A 101 9.91 16.73 -0.53
CA GLU A 101 9.67 18.06 -1.04
C GLU A 101 8.26 18.53 -0.67
N ARG A 102 8.18 19.64 0.08
CA ARG A 102 6.89 20.17 0.55
C ARG A 102 5.92 20.48 -0.60
N LYS A 103 6.42 21.02 -1.72
CA LYS A 103 5.56 21.29 -2.88
C LYS A 103 4.97 20.02 -3.49
N SER A 104 5.71 18.91 -3.48
CA SER A 104 5.19 17.63 -3.95
C SER A 104 4.07 17.11 -3.06
N ALA A 105 4.20 17.22 -1.73
CA ALA A 105 3.12 16.85 -0.82
C ALA A 105 1.88 17.75 -1.01
N GLU A 106 2.08 19.06 -1.16
CA GLU A 106 1.00 20.01 -1.46
C GLU A 106 0.31 19.67 -2.80
N LYS A 107 1.07 19.29 -3.83
CA LYS A 107 0.54 18.83 -5.12
C LYS A 107 -0.25 17.52 -4.98
N LEU A 108 0.24 16.55 -4.22
CA LEU A 108 -0.49 15.30 -3.98
C LEU A 108 -1.83 15.58 -3.28
N ALA A 109 -1.84 16.42 -2.24
CA ALA A 109 -3.07 16.81 -1.56
C ALA A 109 -4.05 17.56 -2.50
N GLU A 110 -3.52 18.38 -3.42
CA GLU A 110 -4.33 19.03 -4.47
C GLU A 110 -4.98 17.99 -5.39
N ILE A 111 -4.20 17.00 -5.88
CA ILE A 111 -4.68 15.92 -6.75
C ILE A 111 -5.76 15.08 -6.04
N LEU A 112 -5.60 14.79 -4.75
CA LEU A 112 -6.57 14.02 -3.95
C LEU A 112 -7.81 14.82 -3.54
N SER A 113 -7.79 16.17 -3.65
CA SER A 113 -8.87 17.04 -3.18
C SER A 113 -10.27 16.78 -3.77
N PRO A 114 -10.44 16.27 -5.01
CA PRO A 114 -11.75 15.88 -5.53
C PRO A 114 -12.43 14.78 -4.71
N LEU A 115 -11.66 13.86 -4.11
CA LEU A 115 -12.20 12.77 -3.29
C LEU A 115 -12.95 13.29 -2.07
N LYS A 116 -12.41 14.32 -1.40
CA LYS A 116 -13.05 15.00 -0.27
C LYS A 116 -14.43 15.56 -0.64
N LYS A 117 -14.57 16.13 -1.85
CA LYS A 117 -15.86 16.66 -2.34
C LYS A 117 -16.87 15.56 -2.64
N ALA A 118 -16.38 14.37 -3.01
CA ALA A 118 -17.19 13.20 -3.29
C ALA A 118 -17.46 12.32 -2.05
N GLU A 119 -17.05 12.77 -0.85
CA GLU A 119 -17.14 12.02 0.40
C GLU A 119 -16.43 10.66 0.37
N ILE A 120 -15.40 10.54 -0.49
CA ILE A 120 -14.46 9.41 -0.52
C ILE A 120 -13.30 9.79 0.40
N ASN A 121 -13.12 9.04 1.48
CA ASN A 121 -12.05 9.32 2.43
C ASN A 121 -10.68 8.98 1.84
N TYR A 122 -9.63 9.67 2.30
CA TYR A 122 -8.27 9.19 2.13
C TYR A 122 -7.50 9.24 3.45
N TYR A 123 -6.71 8.21 3.70
CA TYR A 123 -5.88 8.05 4.89
C TYR A 123 -4.43 7.86 4.48
N VAL A 124 -3.55 8.72 4.97
CA VAL A 124 -2.13 8.64 4.68
C VAL A 124 -1.30 8.53 5.95
N ILE A 125 -0.16 7.85 5.85
CA ILE A 125 0.94 7.89 6.81
C ILE A 125 2.21 8.26 6.05
N PRO A 126 3.22 8.87 6.69
CA PRO A 126 4.49 9.14 6.03
C PRO A 126 5.27 7.83 5.78
N GLY A 127 6.18 7.87 4.82
CA GLY A 127 7.30 6.92 4.69
C GLY A 127 8.64 7.58 5.01
N ASN A 128 9.73 6.85 4.81
CA ASN A 128 11.05 7.30 5.23
C ASN A 128 11.57 8.48 4.38
N HIS A 129 10.99 8.71 3.20
CA HIS A 129 11.34 9.83 2.33
C HIS A 129 10.53 11.11 2.61
N ASP A 130 9.47 11.08 3.42
CA ASP A 130 8.56 12.23 3.49
C ASP A 130 9.02 13.32 4.46
N ILE A 131 9.46 12.96 5.67
CA ILE A 131 9.63 13.92 6.76
C ILE A 131 11.09 14.30 6.96
N HIS A 132 11.36 15.61 6.91
CA HIS A 132 12.69 16.19 7.12
C HIS A 132 13.79 15.52 6.28
N ASP A 133 13.48 15.15 5.04
CA ASP A 133 14.43 14.47 4.17
C ASP A 133 15.49 15.46 3.62
N GLY A 134 16.76 15.18 3.92
CA GLY A 134 17.91 15.98 3.45
C GLY A 134 18.14 15.93 1.93
N TRP A 135 17.46 15.02 1.23
CA TRP A 135 17.49 14.87 -0.22
C TRP A 135 16.46 15.71 -0.96
N ALA A 136 15.57 16.46 -0.29
CA ALA A 136 14.62 17.35 -0.97
C ALA A 136 15.31 18.30 -1.97
N ARG A 137 15.05 18.12 -3.27
CA ARG A 137 15.66 18.95 -4.34
C ARG A 137 14.61 19.48 -5.32
N GLU A 138 14.96 20.62 -5.91
CA GLU A 138 14.41 21.11 -7.16
C GLU A 138 15.49 20.91 -8.25
N PHE A 139 15.11 20.36 -9.40
CA PHE A 139 16.00 20.03 -10.50
C PHE A 139 15.92 21.11 -11.58
N LYS A 140 16.91 22.01 -11.60
CA LYS A 140 17.11 22.97 -12.69
C LYS A 140 17.90 22.32 -13.82
N LYS A 141 17.91 22.97 -14.99
CA LYS A 141 18.53 22.43 -16.20
C LYS A 141 19.93 21.82 -16.00
N ASP A 142 20.79 22.47 -15.22
CA ASP A 142 22.19 22.11 -14.98
C ASP A 142 22.56 21.99 -13.48
N SER A 143 21.57 22.06 -12.58
CA SER A 143 21.84 21.99 -11.13
C SER A 143 20.64 21.47 -10.33
N ALA A 144 20.92 20.67 -9.29
CA ALA A 144 19.94 20.30 -8.28
C ALA A 144 20.11 21.19 -7.04
N VAL A 145 19.07 21.96 -6.69
CA VAL A 145 19.09 22.92 -5.57
C VAL A 145 18.20 22.44 -4.42
N LYS A 146 18.57 22.76 -3.18
CA LYS A 146 17.76 22.40 -2.01
C LYS A 146 16.39 23.09 -2.09
N THR A 147 15.33 22.34 -1.80
CA THR A 147 13.97 22.89 -1.64
C THR A 147 13.47 22.70 -0.22
N THR A 148 12.28 23.22 0.06
CA THR A 148 11.67 23.15 1.40
C THR A 148 11.25 21.72 1.73
N GLN A 149 11.70 21.23 2.89
CA GLN A 149 11.34 19.92 3.42
C GLN A 149 9.99 19.96 4.15
N ILE A 150 9.35 18.80 4.28
CA ILE A 150 8.13 18.63 5.07
C ILE A 150 8.52 18.40 6.55
N SER A 151 7.98 19.21 7.45
CA SER A 151 8.02 18.91 8.89
C SER A 151 6.83 18.03 9.30
N PRO A 152 6.87 17.34 10.46
CA PRO A 152 5.72 16.56 10.93
C PRO A 152 4.43 17.38 10.96
N LYS A 153 4.53 18.64 11.41
CA LYS A 153 3.38 19.54 11.43
C LYS A 153 2.87 19.89 10.02
N ASN A 154 3.79 20.12 9.07
CA ASN A 154 3.38 20.36 7.68
C ASN A 154 2.70 19.14 7.08
N PHE A 155 3.16 17.93 7.37
CA PHE A 155 2.52 16.70 6.90
C PHE A 155 1.07 16.62 7.40
N GLU A 156 0.86 16.84 8.71
CA GLU A 156 -0.50 16.88 9.30
C GLU A 156 -1.37 17.98 8.67
N ASP A 157 -0.82 19.16 8.44
CA ASP A 157 -1.56 20.30 7.88
C ASP A 157 -1.89 20.10 6.39
N ILE A 158 -0.97 19.53 5.60
CA ILE A 158 -1.16 19.26 4.16
C ILE A 158 -2.19 18.15 3.96
N PHE A 159 -2.09 17.07 4.74
CA PHE A 159 -3.01 15.93 4.69
C PHE A 159 -4.07 16.01 5.78
N SER A 160 -4.55 17.22 6.10
CA SER A 160 -5.45 17.45 7.24
C SER A 160 -6.71 16.60 7.18
N TRP A 161 -7.21 16.28 5.99
CA TRP A 161 -8.40 15.45 5.82
C TRP A 161 -8.25 14.04 6.43
N SER A 162 -7.07 13.42 6.35
CA SER A 162 -6.82 12.11 6.98
C SER A 162 -6.89 12.21 8.50
N TYR A 163 -6.33 13.28 9.07
CA TYR A 163 -6.30 13.51 10.51
C TYR A 163 -7.62 14.07 11.07
N GLU A 164 -8.39 14.82 10.27
CA GLU A 164 -9.74 15.30 10.59
C GLU A 164 -10.73 14.12 10.71
N ASN A 165 -10.52 13.05 9.92
CA ASN A 165 -11.31 11.81 9.96
C ASN A 165 -10.71 10.74 10.89
N SER A 166 -9.75 11.11 11.75
CA SER A 166 -9.20 10.21 12.76
C SER A 166 -10.05 10.18 14.04
N SER A 167 -10.05 9.04 14.73
CA SER A 167 -10.69 8.85 16.04
C SER A 167 -9.78 9.25 17.19
N GLN A 168 -8.49 8.89 17.11
CA GLN A 168 -7.45 9.25 18.08
C GLN A 168 -6.14 9.49 17.32
N LYS A 169 -5.31 10.37 17.86
CA LYS A 169 -3.95 10.64 17.34
C LYS A 169 -2.94 10.27 18.42
N ASP A 170 -1.83 9.67 18.03
CA ASP A 170 -0.68 9.54 18.93
C ASP A 170 -0.03 10.92 19.12
N GLU A 171 0.39 11.22 20.35
CA GLU A 171 1.06 12.50 20.67
C GLU A 171 2.56 12.49 20.29
N HIS A 172 3.13 11.30 20.01
CA HIS A 172 4.58 11.11 19.86
C HIS A 172 5.03 10.74 18.45
N SER A 173 4.09 10.55 17.52
CA SER A 173 4.32 10.22 16.11
C SER A 173 3.20 10.80 15.24
N LEU A 174 3.27 10.60 13.92
CA LEU A 174 2.18 10.89 13.00
C LEU A 174 1.12 9.77 12.93
N SER A 175 1.14 8.83 13.88
CA SER A 175 0.18 7.72 13.97
C SER A 175 -1.21 8.18 14.41
N TYR A 176 -2.24 7.51 13.93
CA TYR A 176 -3.63 7.76 14.31
C TYR A 176 -4.52 6.54 14.09
N SER A 177 -5.68 6.50 14.75
CA SER A 177 -6.68 5.46 14.57
C SER A 177 -7.89 6.00 13.81
N VAL A 178 -8.60 5.13 13.10
CA VAL A 178 -9.83 5.47 12.36
C VAL A 178 -10.93 4.50 12.79
N ALA A 179 -12.07 5.01 13.23
CA ALA A 179 -13.27 4.20 13.44
C ALA A 179 -14.07 4.16 12.14
N VAL A 180 -13.85 3.13 11.32
CA VAL A 180 -14.47 3.02 9.99
C VAL A 180 -15.98 2.80 10.12
N ASN A 181 -16.38 1.86 10.98
CA ASN A 181 -17.77 1.59 11.33
C ASN A 181 -17.85 0.85 12.68
N ASP A 182 -19.04 0.38 13.06
CA ASP A 182 -19.28 -0.34 14.32
C ASP A 182 -18.61 -1.74 14.39
N GLN A 183 -17.90 -2.17 13.35
CA GLN A 183 -17.27 -3.49 13.23
C GLN A 183 -15.79 -3.41 12.83
N LEU A 184 -15.30 -2.26 12.37
CA LEU A 184 -13.97 -2.12 11.78
C LEU A 184 -13.30 -0.84 12.26
N GLN A 185 -12.04 -0.97 12.68
CA GLN A 185 -11.15 0.14 12.95
C GLN A 185 -9.79 -0.06 12.25
N PHE A 186 -9.13 1.05 11.92
CA PHE A 186 -7.77 1.05 11.39
C PHE A 186 -6.79 1.66 12.39
N LEU A 187 -5.58 1.12 12.42
CA LEU A 187 -4.42 1.75 13.03
C LEU A 187 -3.44 2.14 11.94
N MET A 188 -3.24 3.44 11.79
CA MET A 188 -2.34 4.06 10.83
C MET A 188 -1.05 4.41 11.57
N LEU A 189 0.02 3.64 11.36
CA LEU A 189 1.24 3.71 12.14
C LEU A 189 2.36 4.42 11.38
N ASP A 190 2.85 5.50 11.95
CA ASP A 190 4.09 6.14 11.55
C ASP A 190 5.28 5.37 12.16
N THR A 191 5.99 4.64 11.30
CA THR A 191 7.13 3.79 11.67
C THR A 191 8.48 4.43 11.31
N ASN A 192 8.50 5.71 10.96
CA ASN A 192 9.68 6.36 10.38
C ASN A 192 10.56 7.03 11.45
N ILE A 193 11.86 7.10 11.15
CA ILE A 193 12.85 7.74 12.01
C ILE A 193 13.27 9.08 11.40
N TYR A 194 12.74 10.17 11.94
CA TYR A 194 13.10 11.51 11.52
C TYR A 194 13.37 12.44 12.71
N GLY A 195 14.25 13.42 12.49
CA GLY A 195 14.66 14.38 13.52
C GLY A 195 13.61 15.45 13.80
N LYS A 196 13.80 16.23 14.88
CA LYS A 196 12.97 17.42 15.17
C LYS A 196 13.26 18.62 14.28
N GLN A 197 14.38 18.59 13.55
CA GLN A 197 14.85 19.66 12.68
C GLN A 197 14.98 19.13 11.26
N PRO A 198 14.92 20.01 10.24
CA PRO A 198 15.18 19.63 8.85
C PRO A 198 16.48 18.83 8.71
N GLY A 199 16.42 17.75 7.94
CA GLY A 199 17.55 16.86 7.71
C GLY A 199 18.61 17.50 6.83
N THR A 200 19.86 17.15 7.07
CA THR A 200 21.00 17.54 6.23
C THR A 200 21.68 16.35 5.55
N THR A 201 21.23 15.14 5.86
CA THR A 201 21.79 13.87 5.44
C THR A 201 20.73 13.04 4.71
N VAL A 202 21.16 11.87 4.23
CA VAL A 202 20.25 10.82 3.74
C VAL A 202 19.18 10.50 4.80
N PRO A 203 17.94 10.19 4.39
CA PRO A 203 16.90 9.74 5.31
C PRO A 203 17.28 8.39 5.94
N GLN A 204 16.73 8.08 7.12
CA GLN A 204 16.91 6.77 7.73
C GLN A 204 16.01 5.77 7.03
N THR A 205 16.60 4.78 6.35
CA THR A 205 15.82 3.73 5.66
C THR A 205 15.12 2.79 6.62
N LYS A 206 15.67 2.57 7.82
CA LYS A 206 15.10 1.66 8.82
C LYS A 206 13.93 2.31 9.57
N GLY A 207 13.01 1.48 10.04
CA GLY A 207 11.84 1.90 10.81
C GLY A 207 11.88 1.46 12.27
N GLU A 208 11.23 2.24 13.13
CA GLU A 208 11.05 1.92 14.55
C GLU A 208 9.69 2.43 15.06
N LEU A 209 9.21 1.85 16.15
CA LEU A 209 8.12 2.43 16.95
C LEU A 209 8.65 2.88 18.31
N LYS A 210 8.37 4.14 18.67
CA LYS A 210 8.70 4.68 19.99
C LYS A 210 7.92 3.93 21.08
N LYS A 211 8.47 3.89 22.29
CA LYS A 211 7.83 3.21 23.44
C LYS A 211 6.46 3.81 23.76
N GLU A 212 6.35 5.12 23.65
CA GLU A 212 5.10 5.86 23.86
C GLU A 212 4.07 5.48 22.79
N THR A 213 4.48 5.40 21.52
CA THR A 213 3.63 4.95 20.41
C THR A 213 3.22 3.49 20.58
N PHE A 214 4.11 2.60 21.04
CA PHE A 214 3.74 1.22 21.40
C PHE A 214 2.65 1.15 22.47
N SER A 215 2.76 2.00 23.51
CA SER A 215 1.77 2.07 24.58
C SER A 215 0.43 2.56 24.05
N TRP A 216 0.45 3.55 23.16
CA TRP A 216 -0.74 4.03 22.46
C TRP A 216 -1.36 2.95 21.56
N VAL A 217 -0.56 2.19 20.81
CA VAL A 217 -1.03 1.06 19.98
C VAL A 217 -1.74 0.02 20.84
N GLU A 218 -1.16 -0.39 21.97
CA GLU A 218 -1.80 -1.34 22.88
C GLU A 218 -3.13 -0.81 23.44
N GLU A 219 -3.22 0.49 23.76
CA GLU A 219 -4.46 1.13 24.18
C GLU A 219 -5.55 1.10 23.09
N GLN A 220 -5.18 1.41 21.83
CA GLN A 220 -6.14 1.36 20.72
C GLN A 220 -6.62 -0.07 20.42
N LEU A 221 -5.73 -1.06 20.53
CA LEU A 221 -6.06 -2.47 20.37
C LEU A 221 -6.97 -2.97 21.50
N LEU A 222 -6.69 -2.57 22.74
CA LEU A 222 -7.56 -2.87 23.88
C LEU A 222 -8.94 -2.26 23.71
N THR A 223 -9.00 -0.99 23.32
CA THR A 223 -10.26 -0.29 23.05
C THR A 223 -11.06 -0.97 21.93
N GLY A 224 -10.38 -1.39 20.85
CA GLY A 224 -11.02 -2.12 19.75
C GLY A 224 -11.61 -3.45 20.21
N LYS A 225 -10.83 -4.21 20.98
CA LYS A 225 -11.25 -5.48 21.58
C LYS A 225 -12.45 -5.33 22.53
N GLU A 226 -12.45 -4.31 23.38
CA GLU A 226 -13.57 -4.03 24.29
C GLU A 226 -14.86 -3.66 23.56
N LYS A 227 -14.74 -3.00 22.40
CA LYS A 227 -15.86 -2.67 21.52
C LYS A 227 -16.27 -3.82 20.59
N GLY A 228 -15.45 -4.87 20.49
CA GLY A 228 -15.66 -5.99 19.57
C GLY A 228 -15.53 -5.59 18.10
N VAL A 229 -14.64 -4.63 17.80
CA VAL A 229 -14.32 -4.21 16.41
C VAL A 229 -13.04 -4.89 15.94
N GLU A 230 -13.05 -5.31 14.68
CA GLU A 230 -11.88 -5.84 13.97
C GLU A 230 -10.87 -4.72 13.73
N THR A 231 -9.59 -5.02 13.91
CA THR A 231 -8.52 -4.02 13.74
C THR A 231 -7.60 -4.39 12.60
N ILE A 232 -7.38 -3.46 11.67
CA ILE A 232 -6.42 -3.60 10.58
C ILE A 232 -5.31 -2.58 10.77
N VAL A 233 -4.07 -3.00 10.55
CA VAL A 233 -2.90 -2.13 10.72
C VAL A 233 -2.35 -1.72 9.36
N PHE A 234 -1.98 -0.46 9.23
CA PHE A 234 -1.29 0.11 8.08
C PHE A 234 0.00 0.75 8.57
N MET A 235 1.13 0.41 7.96
CA MET A 235 2.44 0.94 8.30
C MET A 235 3.31 1.06 7.04
N HIS A 236 4.37 1.86 7.06
CA HIS A 236 5.23 1.97 5.88
C HIS A 236 6.20 0.79 5.75
N HIS A 237 7.05 0.61 6.77
CA HIS A 237 7.98 -0.52 6.89
C HIS A 237 7.25 -1.85 7.03
N ASN A 238 7.91 -2.96 6.70
CA ASN A 238 7.33 -4.29 6.77
C ASN A 238 7.29 -4.82 8.22
N LEU A 239 6.31 -5.65 8.53
CA LEU A 239 6.25 -6.42 9.78
C LEU A 239 6.97 -7.77 9.66
N LEU A 240 6.83 -8.44 8.52
CA LEU A 240 7.38 -9.73 8.18
C LEU A 240 8.49 -9.56 7.16
N GLN A 241 9.41 -10.52 7.13
CA GLN A 241 10.43 -10.58 6.10
C GLN A 241 9.84 -11.16 4.81
N HIS A 242 9.69 -10.36 3.75
CA HIS A 242 9.13 -10.81 2.46
C HIS A 242 10.18 -11.35 1.47
N ASN A 243 11.46 -11.10 1.72
CA ASN A 243 12.58 -11.64 0.95
C ASN A 243 13.77 -11.93 1.86
N ASP A 244 14.49 -13.02 1.59
CA ASP A 244 15.62 -13.43 2.45
C ASP A 244 16.82 -12.48 2.35
N LEU A 245 16.99 -11.79 1.21
CA LEU A 245 18.07 -10.85 0.95
C LEU A 245 17.66 -9.38 1.16
N ILE A 246 16.36 -9.06 1.03
CA ILE A 246 15.81 -7.71 1.20
C ILE A 246 15.03 -7.63 2.51
N SER A 247 15.75 -7.50 3.63
CA SER A 247 15.15 -7.49 4.98
C SER A 247 15.71 -6.43 5.91
N THR A 248 17.03 -6.22 5.89
CA THR A 248 17.69 -5.23 6.76
C THR A 248 17.30 -3.81 6.35
N GLY A 249 16.73 -3.05 7.29
CA GLY A 249 16.22 -1.70 7.04
C GLY A 249 14.85 -1.65 6.37
N PHE A 250 14.30 -2.77 5.90
CA PHE A 250 12.94 -2.84 5.34
C PHE A 250 11.91 -3.32 6.36
N VAL A 251 12.29 -4.34 7.15
CA VAL A 251 11.49 -4.81 8.27
C VAL A 251 11.72 -3.90 9.47
N ILE A 252 10.64 -3.50 10.16
CA ILE A 252 10.73 -2.66 11.37
C ILE A 252 11.59 -3.34 12.45
N GLU A 253 12.39 -2.56 13.18
CA GLU A 253 13.32 -3.08 14.19
C GLU A 253 12.60 -3.88 15.28
N GLU A 254 11.46 -3.40 15.78
CA GLU A 254 10.67 -4.08 16.81
C GLU A 254 9.67 -5.11 16.27
N ASN A 255 9.89 -5.69 15.08
CA ASN A 255 8.92 -6.56 14.40
C ASN A 255 8.37 -7.70 15.27
N GLU A 256 9.21 -8.46 15.99
CA GLU A 256 8.76 -9.56 16.85
C GLU A 256 7.89 -9.04 18.01
N THR A 257 8.23 -7.88 18.57
CA THR A 257 7.45 -7.26 19.66
C THR A 257 6.09 -6.79 19.15
N LEU A 258 6.06 -6.10 18.01
CA LEU A 258 4.82 -5.66 17.39
C LEU A 258 3.96 -6.86 16.96
N LYS A 259 4.54 -7.87 16.31
CA LYS A 259 3.84 -9.09 15.91
C LYS A 259 3.21 -9.82 17.09
N MET A 260 3.94 -9.99 18.20
CA MET A 260 3.37 -10.58 19.43
C MET A 260 2.21 -9.75 20.00
N LEU A 261 2.32 -8.42 19.97
CA LEU A 261 1.26 -7.53 20.41
C LEU A 261 0.02 -7.66 19.51
N LEU A 262 0.19 -7.59 18.20
CA LEU A 262 -0.90 -7.75 17.22
C LEU A 262 -1.59 -9.11 17.34
N SER A 263 -0.81 -10.19 17.49
CA SER A 263 -1.31 -11.56 17.72
C SER A 263 -2.09 -11.69 19.03
N LYS A 264 -1.61 -11.08 20.13
CA LYS A 264 -2.32 -11.04 21.43
C LYS A 264 -3.73 -10.44 21.31
N TYR A 265 -3.91 -9.46 20.42
CA TYR A 265 -5.20 -8.81 20.15
C TYR A 265 -5.91 -9.36 18.90
N LYS A 266 -5.40 -10.45 18.31
CA LYS A 266 -5.96 -11.15 17.15
C LYS A 266 -6.09 -10.28 15.89
N VAL A 267 -5.18 -9.33 15.67
CA VAL A 267 -5.13 -8.55 14.42
C VAL A 267 -4.79 -9.50 13.27
N PRO A 268 -5.68 -9.65 12.26
CA PRO A 268 -5.50 -10.65 11.23
C PRO A 268 -4.63 -10.17 10.07
N LEU A 269 -4.57 -8.85 9.86
CA LEU A 269 -4.06 -8.26 8.63
C LEU A 269 -3.30 -6.96 8.87
N VAL A 270 -2.15 -6.88 8.22
CA VAL A 270 -1.28 -5.70 8.15
C VAL A 270 -1.05 -5.35 6.68
N PHE A 271 -1.12 -4.06 6.37
CA PHE A 271 -0.71 -3.53 5.07
C PHE A 271 0.58 -2.72 5.24
N SER A 272 1.51 -2.93 4.31
CA SER A 272 2.76 -2.19 4.25
C SER A 272 3.24 -1.90 2.83
N GLY A 273 4.39 -1.23 2.73
CA GLY A 273 5.04 -0.84 1.47
C GLY A 273 6.55 -0.97 1.55
N HIS A 274 7.27 0.10 1.20
CA HIS A 274 8.72 0.32 1.40
C HIS A 274 9.64 -0.55 0.54
N THR A 275 9.41 -1.86 0.46
CA THR A 275 10.19 -2.75 -0.43
C THR A 275 9.82 -2.59 -1.90
N HIS A 276 8.75 -1.84 -2.20
CA HIS A 276 8.16 -1.63 -3.52
C HIS A 276 7.65 -2.88 -4.24
N ALA A 277 7.85 -4.08 -3.69
CA ALA A 277 7.50 -5.33 -4.33
C ALA A 277 6.16 -5.87 -3.82
N GLN A 278 5.26 -6.19 -4.74
CA GLN A 278 4.00 -6.85 -4.41
C GLN A 278 4.26 -8.18 -3.72
N SER A 279 3.76 -8.36 -2.49
CA SER A 279 3.92 -9.63 -1.77
C SER A 279 2.86 -9.83 -0.68
N ILE A 280 2.43 -11.07 -0.50
CA ILE A 280 1.51 -11.49 0.55
C ILE A 280 2.18 -12.60 1.34
N LYS A 281 2.35 -12.40 2.64
CA LYS A 281 2.95 -13.40 3.53
C LYS A 281 2.10 -13.61 4.76
N THR A 282 1.95 -14.88 5.16
CA THR A 282 1.23 -15.24 6.38
C THR A 282 2.16 -15.95 7.35
N ASP A 283 2.34 -15.36 8.54
CA ASP A 283 2.95 -16.06 9.66
C ASP A 283 1.89 -16.96 10.32
N LYS A 284 1.96 -18.26 10.00
CA LYS A 284 0.99 -19.25 10.51
C LYS A 284 1.09 -19.46 12.02
N LYS A 285 2.22 -19.13 12.65
CA LYS A 285 2.40 -19.29 14.10
C LYS A 285 1.57 -18.27 14.87
N ASP A 286 1.62 -17.02 14.40
CA ASP A 286 0.95 -15.88 15.02
C ASP A 286 -0.38 -15.53 14.34
N ASN A 287 -0.74 -16.27 13.27
CA ASN A 287 -1.94 -16.11 12.45
C ASN A 287 -2.16 -14.65 12.01
N ILE A 288 -1.09 -14.06 11.48
CA ILE A 288 -1.10 -12.70 10.93
C ILE A 288 -0.66 -12.75 9.48
N THR A 289 -1.42 -12.08 8.63
CA THR A 289 -1.10 -11.88 7.23
C THR A 289 -0.59 -10.45 7.04
N GLU A 290 0.49 -10.30 6.30
CA GLU A 290 0.94 -9.01 5.80
C GLU A 290 0.81 -8.97 4.28
N ILE A 291 0.28 -7.86 3.79
CA ILE A 291 0.19 -7.54 2.37
C ILE A 291 1.04 -6.29 2.10
N VAL A 292 2.12 -6.49 1.36
CA VAL A 292 2.95 -5.42 0.82
C VAL A 292 2.40 -5.06 -0.55
N THR A 293 1.93 -3.83 -0.69
CA THR A 293 1.48 -3.33 -2.00
C THR A 293 2.67 -2.79 -2.77
N ALA A 294 2.82 -3.19 -4.03
CA ALA A 294 3.89 -2.67 -4.89
C ALA A 294 3.87 -1.13 -4.96
N SER A 295 5.04 -0.54 -5.20
CA SER A 295 5.12 0.91 -5.32
C SER A 295 4.30 1.41 -6.50
N TYR A 296 3.49 2.44 -6.26
CA TYR A 296 2.68 3.05 -7.32
C TYR A 296 3.53 3.78 -8.36
N SER A 297 4.71 4.26 -7.95
CA SER A 297 5.66 4.97 -8.81
C SER A 297 6.44 4.08 -9.78
N ILE A 298 6.32 2.75 -9.67
CA ILE A 298 6.90 1.80 -10.61
C ILE A 298 5.79 1.16 -11.47
N SER A 299 6.18 0.36 -12.46
CA SER A 299 5.24 -0.49 -13.21
C SER A 299 4.45 -1.38 -12.22
N GLU A 300 3.12 -1.51 -12.27
CA GLU A 300 2.13 -1.10 -13.28
C GLU A 300 1.04 -0.16 -12.70
N GLN A 301 1.36 0.77 -11.80
CA GLN A 301 0.37 1.62 -11.09
C GLN A 301 -0.63 0.78 -10.30
N ILE A 302 -0.06 -0.11 -9.49
CA ILE A 302 -0.77 -1.10 -8.71
C ILE A 302 -1.46 -0.45 -7.51
N TYR A 303 -2.68 -0.88 -7.23
CA TYR A 303 -3.34 -0.68 -5.95
C TYR A 303 -4.03 -1.98 -5.52
N GLY A 304 -4.16 -2.20 -4.22
CA GLY A 304 -4.93 -3.30 -3.67
C GLY A 304 -6.36 -2.90 -3.40
N GLU A 305 -7.34 -3.61 -3.97
CA GLU A 305 -8.74 -3.49 -3.55
C GLU A 305 -9.00 -4.43 -2.37
N VAL A 306 -9.46 -3.87 -1.26
CA VAL A 306 -9.80 -4.62 -0.04
C VAL A 306 -11.29 -4.50 0.23
N LYS A 307 -11.97 -5.63 0.37
CA LYS A 307 -13.39 -5.69 0.71
C LYS A 307 -13.55 -6.31 2.09
N PHE A 308 -14.24 -5.59 2.96
CA PHE A 308 -14.56 -6.06 4.31
C PHE A 308 -16.01 -6.52 4.36
N ASN A 309 -16.21 -7.83 4.41
CA ASN A 309 -17.52 -8.45 4.58
C ASN A 309 -17.73 -8.87 6.03
N GLN A 310 -18.92 -9.35 6.39
CA GLN A 310 -19.23 -9.73 7.78
C GLN A 310 -18.29 -10.81 8.35
N ASP A 311 -17.82 -11.72 7.51
CA ASP A 311 -17.05 -12.90 7.92
C ASP A 311 -15.70 -13.02 7.19
N THR A 312 -15.44 -12.17 6.20
CA THR A 312 -14.25 -12.29 5.35
C THR A 312 -13.64 -10.93 5.03
N ILE A 313 -12.32 -10.92 4.85
CA ILE A 313 -11.57 -9.82 4.26
C ILE A 313 -10.97 -10.37 2.97
N SER A 314 -11.32 -9.79 1.83
CA SER A 314 -10.68 -10.15 0.56
C SER A 314 -9.80 -9.02 0.06
N TYR A 315 -8.67 -9.39 -0.51
CA TYR A 315 -7.74 -8.50 -1.19
C TYR A 315 -7.57 -8.99 -2.62
N GLU A 316 -7.56 -8.04 -3.57
CA GLU A 316 -7.21 -8.28 -4.96
C GLU A 316 -6.30 -7.15 -5.46
N LYS A 317 -5.16 -7.52 -6.05
CA LYS A 317 -4.29 -6.59 -6.76
C LYS A 317 -4.99 -6.12 -8.03
N LYS A 318 -5.18 -4.81 -8.12
CA LYS A 318 -5.66 -4.11 -9.31
C LYS A 318 -4.60 -3.13 -9.83
N ARG A 319 -4.87 -2.54 -10.98
CA ARG A 319 -4.04 -1.48 -11.57
C ARG A 319 -4.89 -0.38 -12.17
N VAL A 320 -4.35 0.82 -12.21
CA VAL A 320 -4.97 1.94 -12.94
C VAL A 320 -4.66 1.81 -14.43
N ASP A 321 -5.71 1.84 -15.27
CA ASP A 321 -5.56 1.83 -16.72
C ASP A 321 -5.33 3.26 -17.25
N VAL A 322 -4.09 3.75 -17.08
CA VAL A 322 -3.66 5.07 -17.54
C VAL A 322 -3.74 5.22 -19.07
N ASP A 323 -3.45 4.17 -19.85
CA ASP A 323 -3.63 4.17 -21.31
C ASP A 323 -5.07 4.48 -21.71
N LYS A 324 -6.04 3.86 -21.03
CA LYS A 324 -7.47 4.10 -21.24
C LYS A 324 -7.84 5.51 -20.78
N TRP A 325 -7.41 5.91 -19.58
CA TRP A 325 -7.68 7.25 -19.05
C TRP A 325 -7.19 8.34 -20.01
N ALA A 326 -5.94 8.25 -20.47
CA ALA A 326 -5.34 9.20 -21.41
C ALA A 326 -6.15 9.33 -22.71
N LYS A 327 -6.66 8.21 -23.25
CA LYS A 327 -7.54 8.22 -24.45
C LYS A 327 -8.88 8.90 -24.18
N GLU A 328 -9.47 8.65 -23.01
CA GLU A 328 -10.80 9.15 -22.64
C GLU A 328 -10.76 10.64 -22.27
N THR A 329 -9.65 11.14 -21.71
CA THR A 329 -9.43 12.56 -21.41
C THR A 329 -8.90 13.37 -22.59
N GLY A 330 -8.52 12.70 -23.69
CA GLY A 330 -8.05 13.35 -24.91
C GLY A 330 -6.58 13.75 -24.89
N GLU A 331 -5.77 13.12 -24.02
CA GLU A 331 -4.33 13.28 -24.01
C GLU A 331 -3.71 12.84 -25.33
N THR A 332 -2.61 13.50 -25.71
CA THR A 332 -1.93 13.26 -27.00
C THR A 332 -0.49 12.79 -26.86
N ASP A 333 0.04 12.79 -25.64
CA ASP A 333 1.38 12.29 -25.38
C ASP A 333 1.47 10.78 -25.61
N LYS A 334 2.51 10.33 -26.31
CA LYS A 334 2.65 8.92 -26.70
C LYS A 334 2.96 8.01 -25.52
N ASN A 335 3.69 8.50 -24.52
CA ASN A 335 3.98 7.74 -23.32
C ASN A 335 2.72 7.61 -22.49
N LEU A 336 1.90 8.66 -22.32
CA LEU A 336 0.60 8.53 -21.64
C LEU A 336 -0.38 7.60 -22.35
N LEU A 337 -0.41 7.61 -23.68
CA LEU A 337 -1.28 6.72 -24.47
C LEU A 337 -0.84 5.23 -24.47
N ASN A 338 0.39 4.95 -24.01
CA ASN A 338 1.02 3.62 -23.93
C ASN A 338 1.79 3.48 -22.60
N TYR A 339 1.24 4.02 -21.52
CA TYR A 339 1.88 4.23 -20.23
C TYR A 339 2.26 2.92 -19.54
N GLN A 340 1.42 1.88 -19.63
CA GLN A 340 1.81 0.58 -19.05
C GLN A 340 3.02 -0.04 -19.76
N GLN A 341 3.13 0.10 -21.08
CA GLN A 341 4.31 -0.37 -21.81
C GLN A 341 5.53 0.50 -21.48
N PHE A 342 5.35 1.83 -21.44
CA PHE A 342 6.40 2.79 -21.09
C PHE A 342 7.00 2.52 -19.70
N THR A 343 6.18 2.38 -18.65
CA THR A 343 6.66 2.11 -17.29
C THR A 343 7.31 0.73 -17.16
N LYS A 344 6.80 -0.27 -17.89
CA LYS A 344 7.42 -1.60 -17.96
C LYS A 344 8.82 -1.53 -18.57
N ASP A 345 8.96 -0.87 -19.72
CA ASP A 345 10.25 -0.74 -20.40
C ASP A 345 11.24 0.04 -19.54
N LEU A 346 10.80 1.13 -18.89
CA LEU A 346 11.60 1.89 -17.94
C LEU A 346 12.14 1.01 -16.81
N PHE A 347 11.28 0.21 -16.18
CA PHE A 347 11.67 -0.65 -15.06
C PHE A 347 12.62 -1.79 -15.49
N ILE A 348 12.38 -2.39 -16.65
CA ILE A 348 13.27 -3.43 -17.21
C ILE A 348 14.65 -2.85 -17.51
N GLU A 349 14.73 -1.66 -18.12
CA GLU A 349 16.00 -1.01 -18.43
C GLU A 349 16.78 -0.57 -17.17
N ASP A 350 16.10 -0.22 -16.08
CA ASP A 350 16.72 0.00 -14.77
C ASP A 350 17.36 -1.30 -14.24
N GLY A 351 16.62 -2.41 -14.24
CA GLY A 351 17.14 -3.72 -13.84
C GLY A 351 18.30 -4.21 -14.70
N LYS A 352 18.25 -3.97 -16.01
CA LYS A 352 19.36 -4.24 -16.94
C LYS A 352 20.60 -3.43 -16.58
N ARG A 353 20.45 -2.13 -16.31
CA ARG A 353 21.54 -1.26 -15.92
C ARG A 353 22.22 -1.72 -14.64
N MET A 354 21.44 -2.09 -13.61
CA MET A 354 21.96 -2.68 -12.39
C MET A 354 22.80 -3.93 -12.70
N ALA A 355 22.29 -4.84 -13.56
CA ALA A 355 23.02 -6.04 -13.97
C ALA A 355 24.32 -5.71 -14.70
N TYR A 356 24.30 -4.77 -15.66
CA TYR A 356 25.49 -4.34 -16.39
C TYR A 356 26.57 -3.79 -15.44
N VAL A 357 26.20 -2.86 -14.55
CA VAL A 357 27.15 -2.28 -13.58
C VAL A 357 27.81 -3.40 -12.78
N GLN A 358 27.00 -4.29 -12.20
CA GLN A 358 27.50 -5.39 -11.40
C GLN A 358 28.42 -6.36 -12.16
N LEU A 359 28.03 -6.75 -13.37
CA LEU A 359 28.79 -7.69 -14.19
C LEU A 359 30.13 -7.08 -14.67
N ILE A 360 30.10 -5.81 -15.09
CA ILE A 360 31.29 -5.09 -15.55
C ILE A 360 32.26 -4.85 -14.40
N GLU A 361 31.77 -4.43 -13.22
CA GLU A 361 32.60 -4.27 -12.01
C GLU A 361 33.22 -5.60 -11.57
N SER A 362 32.55 -6.72 -11.85
CA SER A 362 33.08 -8.08 -11.63
C SER A 362 34.08 -8.53 -12.69
N GLY A 363 34.42 -7.68 -13.67
CA GLY A 363 35.42 -7.94 -14.70
C GLY A 363 34.92 -8.70 -15.92
N PHE A 364 33.60 -8.71 -16.16
CA PHE A 364 32.99 -9.40 -17.30
C PHE A 364 32.69 -8.42 -18.45
N TYR A 365 33.15 -8.73 -19.67
CA TYR A 365 33.11 -7.82 -20.83
C TYR A 365 32.61 -8.44 -22.15
N ASP A 366 32.10 -9.69 -22.13
CA ASP A 366 31.54 -10.33 -23.31
C ASP A 366 30.13 -9.77 -23.58
N GLU A 367 30.03 -8.81 -24.52
CA GLU A 367 28.83 -8.03 -24.82
C GLU A 367 27.57 -8.89 -25.01
N LYS A 368 27.65 -9.94 -25.84
CA LYS A 368 26.48 -10.80 -26.11
C LYS A 368 25.98 -11.55 -24.87
N LYS A 369 26.90 -11.93 -23.99
CA LYS A 369 26.53 -12.59 -22.74
C LYS A 369 26.06 -11.59 -21.70
N LEU A 370 26.66 -10.40 -21.66
CA LEU A 370 26.21 -9.28 -20.82
C LEU A 370 24.73 -8.98 -21.11
N ASP A 371 24.40 -8.77 -22.38
CA ASP A 371 23.02 -8.47 -22.80
C ASP A 371 22.06 -9.58 -22.39
N ALA A 372 22.39 -10.83 -22.68
CA ALA A 372 21.54 -11.96 -22.33
C ALA A 372 21.32 -12.11 -20.81
N MET A 373 22.33 -11.80 -19.99
CA MET A 373 22.19 -11.82 -18.53
C MET A 373 21.41 -10.60 -18.03
N ALA A 374 21.69 -9.41 -18.55
CA ALA A 374 21.00 -8.18 -18.18
C ALA A 374 19.51 -8.25 -18.52
N ASP A 375 19.15 -8.69 -19.73
CA ASP A 375 17.76 -8.87 -20.15
C ASP A 375 17.01 -9.81 -19.22
N PHE A 376 17.66 -10.89 -18.78
CA PHE A 376 17.07 -11.80 -17.79
C PHE A 376 16.83 -11.11 -16.44
N VAL A 377 17.82 -10.36 -15.93
CA VAL A 377 17.69 -9.64 -14.65
C VAL A 377 16.58 -8.60 -14.72
N GLY A 378 16.49 -7.82 -15.79
CA GLY A 378 15.45 -6.81 -15.97
C GLY A 378 14.04 -7.40 -15.94
N GLU A 379 13.80 -8.47 -16.71
CA GLU A 379 12.50 -9.15 -16.73
C GLU A 379 12.19 -9.86 -15.40
N ALA A 380 13.18 -10.49 -14.76
CA ALA A 380 13.01 -11.15 -13.47
C ALA A 380 12.65 -10.14 -12.36
N ASN A 381 13.34 -8.99 -12.32
CA ASN A 381 13.02 -7.88 -11.42
C ASN A 381 11.59 -7.39 -11.68
N TRP A 382 11.22 -7.08 -12.92
CA TRP A 382 9.87 -6.60 -13.24
C TRP A 382 8.80 -7.58 -12.74
N ARG A 383 8.97 -8.88 -12.97
CA ARG A 383 8.02 -9.91 -12.48
C ARG A 383 7.91 -9.93 -10.96
N TYR A 384 9.04 -9.87 -10.27
CA TYR A 384 9.07 -9.89 -8.81
C TYR A 384 8.37 -8.68 -8.21
N PHE A 385 8.78 -7.48 -8.60
CA PHE A 385 8.27 -6.24 -8.03
C PHE A 385 6.78 -6.00 -8.33
N THR A 386 6.30 -6.45 -9.50
CA THR A 386 4.89 -6.30 -9.89
C THR A 386 3.97 -7.44 -9.41
N GLY A 387 4.52 -8.47 -8.77
CA GLY A 387 3.77 -9.67 -8.37
C GLY A 387 3.35 -10.56 -9.56
N ASN A 388 3.96 -10.37 -10.73
CA ASN A 388 3.77 -11.20 -11.93
C ASN A 388 4.72 -12.42 -11.97
N GLN A 389 4.97 -12.99 -10.79
CA GLN A 389 5.79 -14.20 -10.63
C GLN A 389 5.10 -15.41 -11.25
N LEU A 390 5.92 -16.37 -11.69
CA LEU A 390 5.43 -17.63 -12.24
C LEU A 390 4.89 -18.51 -11.11
N GLN A 391 3.74 -19.15 -11.33
CA GLN A 391 3.07 -19.96 -10.29
C GLN A 391 3.22 -21.47 -10.48
N ASN A 392 3.75 -21.95 -11.61
CA ASN A 392 3.90 -23.38 -11.88
C ASN A 392 5.37 -23.79 -12.10
N LYS A 393 5.64 -25.06 -11.80
CA LYS A 393 6.98 -25.65 -11.85
C LYS A 393 7.57 -25.63 -13.25
N ASP A 394 6.76 -25.95 -14.26
CA ASP A 394 7.23 -26.09 -15.65
C ASP A 394 7.72 -24.76 -16.21
N ASP A 395 7.00 -23.67 -15.97
CA ASP A 395 7.40 -22.32 -16.40
C ASP A 395 8.66 -21.84 -15.67
N ILE A 396 8.80 -22.17 -14.39
CA ILE A 396 10.01 -21.81 -13.61
C ILE A 396 11.20 -22.63 -14.08
N GLU A 397 11.03 -23.93 -14.35
CA GLU A 397 12.06 -24.75 -14.96
C GLU A 397 12.44 -24.25 -16.36
N ALA A 398 11.47 -23.81 -17.17
CA ALA A 398 11.73 -23.19 -18.46
C ALA A 398 12.53 -21.88 -18.30
N LEU A 399 12.16 -21.03 -17.34
CA LEU A 399 12.85 -19.79 -17.01
C LEU A 399 14.29 -20.06 -16.54
N LYS A 400 14.51 -21.05 -15.68
CA LYS A 400 15.85 -21.49 -15.22
C LYS A 400 16.66 -22.18 -16.33
N ASN A 401 16.01 -22.66 -17.39
CA ASN A 401 16.68 -23.18 -18.58
C ASN A 401 16.96 -22.12 -19.66
N SER A 402 16.50 -20.89 -19.46
CA SER A 402 16.78 -19.77 -20.37
C SER A 402 18.29 -19.52 -20.52
N ASN A 403 18.68 -18.87 -21.62
CA ASN A 403 20.08 -18.53 -21.86
C ASN A 403 20.63 -17.61 -20.76
N GLY A 404 19.90 -16.55 -20.42
CA GLY A 404 20.31 -15.56 -19.41
C GLY A 404 20.54 -16.17 -18.03
N TYR A 405 19.59 -16.95 -17.51
CA TYR A 405 19.76 -17.61 -16.20
C TYR A 405 20.95 -18.57 -16.18
N ARG A 406 21.13 -19.40 -17.23
CA ARG A 406 22.26 -20.35 -17.28
C ARG A 406 23.61 -19.63 -17.37
N LEU A 407 23.66 -18.47 -18.02
CA LEU A 407 24.85 -17.62 -18.04
C LEU A 407 25.10 -17.02 -16.66
N ILE A 408 24.09 -16.45 -16.00
CA ILE A 408 24.21 -15.93 -14.62
C ILE A 408 24.73 -17.01 -13.68
N LYS A 409 24.11 -18.19 -13.70
CA LYS A 409 24.51 -19.34 -12.88
C LYS A 409 25.97 -19.75 -13.07
N LYS A 410 26.50 -19.59 -14.27
CA LYS A 410 27.87 -19.99 -14.61
C LYS A 410 28.88 -18.89 -14.32
N GLU A 411 28.53 -17.64 -14.57
CA GLU A 411 29.48 -16.52 -14.66
C GLU A 411 29.36 -15.54 -13.47
N SER A 412 28.23 -15.51 -12.74
CA SER A 412 27.98 -14.55 -11.65
C SER A 412 27.25 -15.18 -10.44
N PRO A 413 27.98 -15.74 -9.47
CA PRO A 413 27.41 -16.28 -8.23
C PRO A 413 26.62 -15.25 -7.41
N PHE A 414 27.06 -13.99 -7.42
CA PHE A 414 26.35 -12.92 -6.70
C PHE A 414 24.96 -12.67 -7.30
N LEU A 415 24.87 -12.49 -8.62
CA LEU A 415 23.57 -12.28 -9.26
C LEU A 415 22.71 -13.52 -9.16
N LEU A 416 23.31 -14.72 -9.15
CA LEU A 416 22.57 -15.96 -8.99
C LEU A 416 21.81 -16.00 -7.66
N GLU A 417 22.44 -15.64 -6.53
CA GLU A 417 21.81 -15.64 -5.22
C GLU A 417 20.59 -14.71 -5.20
N TYR A 418 20.74 -13.49 -5.73
CA TYR A 418 19.63 -12.55 -5.85
C TYR A 418 18.53 -13.06 -6.80
N MET A 419 18.89 -13.55 -7.99
CA MET A 419 17.93 -14.08 -8.97
C MET A 419 17.16 -15.27 -8.42
N ASP A 420 17.81 -16.20 -7.71
CA ASP A 420 17.11 -17.33 -7.09
C ASP A 420 16.11 -16.83 -6.03
N SER A 421 16.44 -15.79 -5.25
CA SER A 421 15.51 -15.23 -4.25
C SER A 421 14.21 -14.64 -4.82
N ILE A 422 14.20 -14.25 -6.10
CA ILE A 422 13.04 -13.59 -6.74
C ILE A 422 12.33 -14.45 -7.80
N VAL A 423 13.01 -15.49 -8.32
CA VAL A 423 12.51 -16.41 -9.35
C VAL A 423 11.93 -17.71 -8.76
N GLU A 424 12.18 -18.00 -7.49
CA GLU A 424 11.66 -19.19 -6.84
C GLU A 424 10.13 -19.24 -6.76
N ILE A 425 9.60 -20.46 -6.62
CA ILE A 425 8.15 -20.69 -6.48
C ILE A 425 7.70 -20.07 -5.18
N ASP A 426 6.93 -19.00 -5.25
CA ASP A 426 6.07 -18.67 -4.13
C ASP A 426 4.88 -19.63 -4.15
N ASN A 427 4.73 -20.42 -3.09
CA ASN A 427 3.58 -21.33 -2.97
C ASN A 427 2.28 -20.60 -2.60
N HIS A 428 2.29 -19.26 -2.61
CA HIS A 428 1.16 -18.40 -2.31
C HIS A 428 0.93 -17.42 -3.45
N ASP A 429 -0.32 -17.03 -3.65
CA ASP A 429 -0.69 -16.01 -4.61
C ASP A 429 -0.42 -14.63 -4.01
N ASN A 430 0.55 -13.90 -4.58
CA ASN A 430 0.89 -12.53 -4.15
C ASN A 430 -0.11 -11.48 -4.63
N ASN A 431 -1.14 -11.86 -5.39
CA ASN A 431 -2.08 -10.93 -6.01
C ASN A 431 -3.50 -11.01 -5.43
N GLN A 432 -3.83 -12.06 -4.68
CA GLN A 432 -5.17 -12.21 -4.11
C GLN A 432 -5.13 -13.08 -2.85
N ILE A 433 -5.95 -12.71 -1.87
CA ILE A 433 -6.17 -13.55 -0.69
C ILE A 433 -7.56 -13.29 -0.12
N GLU A 434 -8.16 -14.32 0.46
CA GLU A 434 -9.36 -14.21 1.27
C GLU A 434 -9.06 -14.75 2.67
N LEU A 435 -9.28 -13.90 3.68
CA LEU A 435 -9.09 -14.21 5.09
C LEU A 435 -10.45 -14.35 5.75
N THR A 436 -10.63 -15.35 6.61
CA THR A 436 -11.82 -15.46 7.45
C THR A 436 -11.59 -14.70 8.77
N CYS A 437 -12.49 -13.78 9.11
CA CYS A 437 -12.40 -13.05 10.38
C CYS A 437 -12.59 -14.01 11.56
N ILE A 438 -11.68 -13.99 12.53
CA ILE A 438 -11.76 -14.84 13.73
C ILE A 438 -12.66 -14.15 14.74
N LYS A 439 -13.94 -14.55 14.76
CA LYS A 439 -14.91 -14.07 15.76
C LYS A 439 -14.52 -14.38 17.21
#